data_AF-A0A953NY30-F1
#
_entry.id   AF-A0A953NY30-F1
#
_cell.length_a   1.000
_cell.length_b   1.000
_cell.length_c   1.000
_cell.angle_alpha   90.00
_cell.angle_beta   90.00
_cell.angle_gamma   90.00
#
_symmetry.space_group_name_H-M   'P 1'
#
loop_
_entity.id
_entity.type
_entity.pdbx_description
1 polymer ?
#
loop_
_entity_poly.entity_id
_entity_poly.type
_entity_poly.pdbx_seq_one_letter_code
_entity_poly.pdbx_strand_id
1 'polypeptide(L)'
;MAAKSLRFVTLSGVPMDVTELKWPFHQSTAGADWLVLHGRADLLQSAEKLHCEVAVGMTQTMKEALGSLAEERAEGMAVNAIRKTIDNGQLAFVKSGKVQPVHVTSRFYNFREKRIEFPSQPEAAVLDMIKRRVFWLSGSGPVEVAHPYDCQYVNLSREKMLEMAAKLASQGLIKLEGDKAAATDALRKQEVEIRAAMQKGVEAGLAATKVTA
;
A
#
# COMPACT_ATOMS: atom_id res chain seq x y z
N MET A 1 -9.76 16.21 16.08
CA MET A 1 -10.18 15.25 15.04
C MET A 1 -9.31 14.02 15.18
N ALA A 2 -9.87 12.81 15.16
CA ALA A 2 -9.06 11.60 15.14
C ALA A 2 -8.19 11.59 13.88
N ALA A 3 -6.91 11.24 14.00
CA ALA A 3 -6.04 11.13 12.84
C ALA A 3 -6.62 10.08 11.86
N LYS A 4 -6.70 10.45 10.57
CA LYS A 4 -7.17 9.56 9.51
C LYS A 4 -6.18 8.38 9.39
N SER A 5 -6.66 7.17 9.62
CA SER A 5 -5.88 5.94 9.43
C SER A 5 -6.28 5.27 8.13
N LEU A 6 -5.32 5.07 7.24
CA LEU A 6 -5.49 4.51 5.91
C LEU A 6 -5.01 3.07 5.89
N ARG A 7 -5.94 2.11 5.85
CA ARG A 7 -5.65 0.69 6.04
C ARG A 7 -5.56 -0.07 4.72
N PHE A 8 -4.43 -0.72 4.47
CA PHE A 8 -4.13 -1.42 3.20
C PHE A 8 -3.34 -2.72 3.40
N VAL A 9 -3.24 -3.50 2.32
CA VAL A 9 -2.37 -4.69 2.23
C VAL A 9 -1.53 -4.59 0.97
N THR A 10 -0.23 -4.85 1.02
CA THR A 10 0.66 -4.81 -0.15
C THR A 10 0.45 -6.02 -1.08
N LEU A 11 1.02 -6.00 -2.29
CA LEU A 11 1.03 -7.17 -3.18
C LEU A 11 1.81 -8.34 -2.55
N SER A 12 2.88 -8.05 -1.81
CA SER A 12 3.63 -9.05 -1.03
C SER A 12 2.86 -9.62 0.17
N GLY A 13 1.71 -9.03 0.52
CA GLY A 13 0.82 -9.52 1.58
C GLY A 13 1.02 -8.89 2.95
N VAL A 14 1.75 -7.77 3.05
CA VAL A 14 2.00 -7.05 4.30
C VAL A 14 0.81 -6.14 4.62
N PRO A 15 0.08 -6.36 5.73
CA PRO A 15 -1.03 -5.52 6.15
C PRO A 15 -0.54 -4.33 6.97
N MET A 16 -0.97 -3.11 6.65
CA MET A 16 -0.51 -1.91 7.35
C MET A 16 -1.58 -0.84 7.50
N ASP A 17 -1.40 0.01 8.52
CA ASP A 17 -2.05 1.30 8.66
C ASP A 17 -1.06 2.41 8.28
N VAL A 18 -1.42 3.23 7.29
CA VAL A 18 -0.68 4.47 6.99
C VAL A 18 -1.33 5.60 7.77
N THR A 19 -0.51 6.29 8.57
CA THR A 19 -0.93 7.32 9.50
C THR A 19 -0.01 8.54 9.42
N GLU A 20 -0.46 9.65 9.99
CA GLU A 20 0.38 10.84 10.23
C GLU A 20 1.06 11.42 8.97
N LEU A 21 0.43 11.33 7.79
CA LEU A 21 0.91 12.03 6.59
C LEU A 21 0.88 13.54 6.84
N LYS A 22 2.06 14.16 6.91
CA LYS A 22 2.26 15.57 7.31
C LYS A 22 2.13 16.52 6.12
N TRP A 23 0.91 16.69 5.62
CA TRP A 23 0.63 17.60 4.52
C TRP A 23 0.94 19.07 4.87
N PRO A 24 1.34 19.90 3.89
CA PRO A 24 1.63 19.56 2.50
C PRO A 24 3.06 18.99 2.29
N PHE A 25 3.34 18.52 1.07
CA PHE A 25 4.72 18.31 0.63
C PHE A 25 5.53 19.61 0.79
N HIS A 26 6.74 19.51 1.35
CA HIS A 26 7.65 20.66 1.57
C HIS A 26 9.02 20.38 0.97
N GLN A 27 9.79 21.44 0.71
CA GLN A 27 11.15 21.30 0.19
C GLN A 27 12.06 20.59 1.20
N SER A 28 12.90 19.69 0.69
CA SER A 28 13.94 19.07 1.50
C SER A 28 14.96 20.12 1.97
N THR A 29 15.29 20.12 3.25
CA THR A 29 16.33 20.99 3.84
C THR A 29 17.75 20.50 3.51
N ALA A 30 17.90 19.31 2.94
CA ALA A 30 19.19 18.68 2.65
C ALA A 30 19.79 19.06 1.27
N GLY A 31 19.34 20.16 0.66
CA GLY A 31 20.03 20.79 -0.48
C GLY A 31 19.82 20.14 -1.85
N ALA A 32 18.74 19.38 -2.05
CA ALA A 32 18.40 18.76 -3.33
C ALA A 32 16.99 19.17 -3.80
N ASP A 33 16.73 19.12 -5.11
CA ASP A 33 15.45 19.46 -5.77
C ASP A 33 14.32 18.44 -5.50
N TRP A 34 14.09 18.15 -4.23
CA TRP A 34 13.13 17.18 -3.74
C TRP A 34 12.07 17.84 -2.89
N LEU A 35 10.84 17.38 -3.07
CA LEU A 35 9.76 17.60 -2.12
C LEU A 35 9.54 16.34 -1.31
N VAL A 36 9.29 16.53 -0.01
CA VAL A 36 9.14 15.45 0.95
C VAL A 36 7.79 15.56 1.67
N LEU A 37 7.15 14.42 1.86
CA LEU A 37 6.02 14.22 2.76
C LEU A 37 6.41 13.17 3.79
N HIS A 38 6.41 13.56 5.07
CA HIS A 38 6.65 12.62 6.16
C HIS A 38 5.37 11.89 6.54
N GLY A 39 5.52 10.66 7.00
CA GLY A 39 4.41 9.90 7.58
C GLY A 39 4.90 8.63 8.23
N ARG A 40 3.95 7.75 8.53
CA ARG A 40 4.20 6.51 9.27
C ARG A 40 3.38 5.37 8.67
N ALA A 41 3.96 4.17 8.64
CA ALA A 41 3.24 2.95 8.36
C ALA A 41 3.45 1.93 9.49
N ASP A 42 2.34 1.56 10.14
CA ASP A 42 2.32 0.60 11.25
C ASP A 42 1.93 -0.80 10.73
N LEU A 43 2.68 -1.83 11.13
CA LEU A 43 2.37 -3.22 10.79
C LEU A 43 1.14 -3.68 11.57
N LEU A 44 0.09 -4.10 10.86
CA LEU A 44 -1.13 -4.57 11.50
C LEU A 44 -0.91 -5.86 12.29
N GLN A 45 -1.61 -5.97 13.42
CA GLN A 45 -1.53 -7.11 14.35
C GLN A 45 -0.10 -7.42 14.85
N SER A 46 0.81 -6.44 14.78
CA SER A 46 2.14 -6.58 15.37
C SER A 46 2.05 -6.50 16.90
N ALA A 47 2.30 -7.61 17.60
CA ALA A 47 2.42 -7.63 19.06
C ALA A 47 3.50 -6.66 19.55
N GLU A 48 4.54 -6.48 18.74
CA GLU A 48 5.68 -5.61 19.00
C GLU A 48 5.48 -4.16 18.56
N LYS A 49 4.33 -3.80 17.97
CA LYS A 49 4.05 -2.46 17.42
C LYS A 49 5.13 -1.99 16.43
N LEU A 50 5.57 -2.90 15.57
CA LEU A 50 6.57 -2.59 14.53
C LEU A 50 6.00 -1.58 13.53
N HIS A 51 6.82 -0.63 13.12
CA HIS A 51 6.44 0.45 12.22
C HIS A 51 7.63 0.90 11.37
N CYS A 52 7.37 1.71 10.36
CA CYS A 52 8.39 2.50 9.68
C CYS A 52 7.97 3.97 9.63
N GLU A 53 8.85 4.84 10.12
CA GLU A 53 8.79 6.26 9.83
C GLU A 53 9.25 6.46 8.38
N VAL A 54 8.49 7.17 7.56
CA VAL A 54 8.76 7.31 6.13
C VAL A 54 8.92 8.77 5.71
N ALA A 55 9.80 8.99 4.73
CA ALA A 55 9.92 10.23 3.97
C ALA A 55 9.62 9.93 2.50
N VAL A 56 8.39 10.23 2.07
CA VAL A 56 7.97 10.11 0.69
C VAL A 56 8.55 11.28 -0.10
N GLY A 57 9.59 11.02 -0.87
CA GLY A 57 10.29 12.00 -1.69
C GLY A 57 9.85 11.94 -3.16
N MET A 58 9.67 13.10 -3.77
CA MET A 58 9.51 13.25 -5.22
C MET A 58 10.37 14.38 -5.78
N THR A 59 10.70 14.31 -7.06
CA THR A 59 11.44 15.38 -7.75
C THR A 59 10.53 16.55 -8.13
N GLN A 60 11.13 17.72 -8.35
CA GLN A 60 10.43 18.89 -8.90
C GLN A 60 9.73 18.57 -10.25
N THR A 61 10.37 17.81 -11.13
CA THR A 61 9.77 17.37 -12.41
C THR A 61 8.49 16.57 -12.20
N MET A 62 8.45 15.71 -11.18
CA MET A 62 7.26 14.93 -10.85
C MET A 62 6.14 15.84 -10.33
N LYS A 63 6.46 16.83 -9.49
CA LYS A 63 5.50 17.86 -9.05
C LYS A 63 4.90 18.60 -10.24
N GLU A 64 5.72 19.04 -11.18
CA GLU A 64 5.27 19.74 -12.39
C GLU A 64 4.32 18.89 -13.22
N ALA A 65 4.63 17.60 -13.39
CA ALA A 65 3.77 16.65 -14.09
C ALA A 65 2.41 16.44 -13.37
N LEU A 66 2.43 16.31 -12.03
CA LEU A 66 1.21 16.17 -11.24
C LEU A 66 0.32 17.42 -11.26
N GLY A 67 0.93 18.59 -11.40
CA GLY A 67 0.28 19.91 -11.43
C GLY A 67 -0.20 20.40 -10.05
N SER A 68 -0.69 19.50 -9.18
CA SER A 68 -1.07 19.82 -7.80
C SER A 68 -0.67 18.70 -6.85
N LEU A 69 -0.13 19.10 -5.68
CA LEU A 69 0.22 18.23 -4.56
C LEU A 69 -0.76 18.36 -3.38
N ALA A 70 -1.98 18.83 -3.65
CA ALA A 70 -3.06 18.81 -2.67
C ALA A 70 -3.34 17.38 -2.20
N GLU A 71 -3.71 17.23 -0.93
CA GLU A 71 -3.92 15.93 -0.27
C GLU A 71 -4.87 15.04 -1.09
N GLU A 72 -5.98 15.59 -1.56
CA GLU A 72 -7.03 14.85 -2.27
C GLU A 72 -6.55 14.22 -3.58
N ARG A 73 -5.49 14.77 -4.18
CA ARG A 73 -4.91 14.31 -5.45
C ARG A 73 -3.69 13.43 -5.25
N ALA A 74 -2.87 13.71 -4.24
CA ALA A 74 -1.57 13.06 -4.06
C ALA A 74 -1.57 11.93 -3.03
N GLU A 75 -2.57 11.83 -2.15
CA GLU A 75 -2.61 10.83 -1.07
C GLU A 75 -2.52 9.39 -1.59
N GLY A 76 -3.30 9.03 -2.61
CA GLY A 76 -3.27 7.69 -3.19
C GLY A 76 -1.86 7.32 -3.71
N MET A 77 -1.17 8.25 -4.36
CA MET A 77 0.19 8.03 -4.85
C MET A 77 1.19 7.88 -3.70
N ALA A 78 1.10 8.70 -2.66
CA ALA A 78 1.99 8.60 -1.50
C ALA A 78 1.82 7.25 -0.78
N VAL A 79 0.57 6.85 -0.51
CA VAL A 79 0.24 5.55 0.09
C VAL A 79 0.73 4.39 -0.77
N ASN A 80 0.49 4.46 -2.08
CA ASN A 80 0.89 3.39 -2.99
C ASN A 80 2.40 3.33 -3.24
N ALA A 81 3.11 4.46 -3.15
CA ALA A 81 4.57 4.48 -3.14
C ALA A 81 5.12 3.74 -1.92
N ILE A 82 4.57 4.00 -0.72
CA ILE A 82 4.93 3.25 0.51
C ILE A 82 4.71 1.74 0.30
N ARG A 83 3.54 1.34 -0.21
CA ARG A 83 3.23 -0.07 -0.53
C ARG A 83 4.23 -0.69 -1.50
N LYS A 84 4.61 0.02 -2.57
CA LYS A 84 5.61 -0.46 -3.53
C LYS A 84 6.99 -0.58 -2.92
N THR A 85 7.41 0.35 -2.07
CA THR A 85 8.70 0.26 -1.39
C THR A 85 8.74 -0.93 -0.42
N ILE A 86 7.62 -1.27 0.24
CA ILE A 86 7.49 -2.52 1.01
C ILE A 86 7.57 -3.75 0.10
N ASP A 87 6.84 -3.80 -1.02
CA ASP A 87 6.92 -4.94 -1.96
C ASP A 87 8.34 -5.21 -2.44
N ASN A 88 9.12 -4.15 -2.62
CA ASN A 88 10.50 -4.23 -3.07
C ASN A 88 11.47 -4.64 -1.95
N GLY A 89 11.00 -4.83 -0.72
CA GLY A 89 11.84 -5.15 0.45
C GLY A 89 12.71 -3.97 0.87
N GLN A 90 12.28 -2.72 0.61
CA GLN A 90 13.08 -1.52 0.84
C GLN A 90 12.66 -0.75 2.09
N LEU A 91 11.60 -1.19 2.80
CA LEU A 91 11.20 -0.65 4.11
C LEU A 91 11.25 -1.75 5.16
N ALA A 92 11.94 -1.49 6.26
CA ALA A 92 11.98 -2.36 7.43
C ALA A 92 11.00 -1.87 8.49
N PHE A 93 10.15 -2.78 8.97
CA PHE A 93 9.30 -2.53 10.14
C PHE A 93 10.12 -2.80 11.41
N VAL A 94 10.46 -1.75 12.15
CA VAL A 94 11.36 -1.80 13.31
C VAL A 94 10.85 -0.90 14.45
N LYS A 95 11.32 -1.12 15.68
CA LYS A 95 11.09 -0.20 16.81
C LYS A 95 12.08 0.96 16.79
N SER A 96 12.08 1.75 15.71
CA SER A 96 13.00 2.86 15.53
C SER A 96 12.29 4.07 14.97
N GLY A 97 12.62 5.26 15.48
CA GLY A 97 12.19 6.54 14.90
C GLY A 97 13.00 6.98 13.69
N LYS A 98 13.92 6.14 13.18
CA LYS A 98 14.72 6.47 12.00
C LYS A 98 13.82 6.49 10.77
N VAL A 99 13.76 7.66 10.14
CA VAL A 99 13.00 7.88 8.91
C VAL A 99 13.66 7.13 7.74
N GLN A 100 12.85 6.39 7.00
CA GLN A 100 13.26 5.60 5.84
C GLN A 100 12.76 6.26 4.54
N PRO A 101 13.57 6.29 3.48
CA PRO A 101 13.18 6.94 2.23
C PRO A 101 12.15 6.11 1.45
N VAL A 102 11.16 6.79 0.89
CA VAL A 102 10.19 6.24 -0.08
C VAL A 102 10.27 7.11 -1.32
N HIS A 103 10.53 6.52 -2.49
CA HIS A 103 10.70 7.30 -3.71
C HIS A 103 9.45 7.23 -4.59
N VAL A 104 8.85 8.39 -4.85
CA VAL A 104 7.93 8.57 -5.97
C VAL A 104 8.76 8.72 -7.23
N THR A 105 8.62 7.78 -8.15
CA THR A 105 9.38 7.77 -9.41
C THR A 105 8.48 8.09 -10.59
N SER A 106 9.07 8.51 -11.71
CA SER A 106 8.36 8.72 -12.96
C SER A 106 7.63 7.46 -13.47
N ARG A 107 7.98 6.26 -12.99
CA ARG A 107 7.27 5.00 -13.29
C ARG A 107 5.87 4.93 -12.67
N PHE A 108 5.52 5.83 -11.76
CA PHE A 108 4.17 5.94 -11.19
C PHE A 108 3.30 6.94 -11.93
N TYR A 109 3.73 7.42 -13.10
CA TYR A 109 3.03 8.43 -13.86
C TYR A 109 3.07 8.15 -15.37
N ASN A 110 1.92 8.23 -15.99
CA ASN A 110 1.78 8.19 -17.43
C ASN A 110 1.76 9.62 -17.98
N PHE A 111 2.87 10.06 -18.58
CA PHE A 111 3.02 11.42 -19.10
C PHE A 111 2.11 11.73 -20.30
N ARG A 112 1.73 10.70 -21.06
CA ARG A 112 0.83 10.85 -22.21
C ARG A 112 -0.60 11.10 -21.74
N GLU A 113 -1.07 10.24 -20.84
CA GLU A 113 -2.43 10.30 -20.27
C GLU A 113 -2.55 11.30 -19.11
N LYS A 114 -1.44 11.90 -18.69
CA LYS A 114 -1.33 12.86 -17.58
C LYS A 114 -1.98 12.37 -16.28
N ARG A 115 -1.79 11.08 -15.97
CA ARG A 115 -2.38 10.44 -14.78
C ARG A 115 -1.36 9.60 -14.03
N ILE A 116 -1.62 9.45 -12.74
CA ILE A 116 -0.88 8.53 -11.87
C ILE A 116 -1.25 7.10 -12.29
N GLU A 117 -0.24 6.30 -12.57
CA GLU A 117 -0.36 4.95 -13.09
C GLU A 117 0.79 4.10 -12.54
N PHE A 118 0.47 3.09 -11.72
CA PHE A 118 1.46 2.12 -11.26
C PHE A 118 1.62 0.99 -12.29
N PRO A 119 2.70 0.19 -12.21
CA PRO A 119 2.87 -0.95 -13.11
C PRO A 119 1.72 -1.96 -12.96
N SER A 120 1.18 -2.40 -14.10
CA SER A 120 0.17 -3.47 -14.14
C SER A 120 0.67 -4.75 -13.49
N GLN A 121 -0.24 -5.49 -12.89
CA GLN A 121 0.06 -6.74 -12.17
C GLN A 121 -0.55 -7.95 -12.87
N PRO A 122 0.09 -9.13 -12.82
CA PRO A 122 -0.53 -10.37 -13.28
C PRO A 122 -1.84 -10.65 -12.53
N GLU A 123 -2.83 -11.24 -13.22
CA GLU A 123 -4.15 -11.49 -12.64
C GLU A 123 -4.07 -12.27 -11.32
N ALA A 124 -3.22 -13.29 -11.25
CA ALA A 124 -3.01 -14.09 -10.05
C ALA A 124 -2.54 -13.25 -8.84
N ALA A 125 -1.65 -12.27 -9.06
CA ALA A 125 -1.14 -11.41 -7.99
C ALA A 125 -2.23 -10.47 -7.45
N VAL A 126 -3.12 -9.99 -8.32
CA VAL A 126 -4.25 -9.15 -7.91
C VAL A 126 -5.31 -9.97 -7.16
N LEU A 127 -5.61 -11.20 -7.61
CA LEU A 127 -6.50 -12.11 -6.87
C LEU A 127 -5.96 -12.35 -5.46
N ASP A 128 -4.66 -12.64 -5.33
CA ASP A 128 -4.01 -12.79 -4.04
C ASP A 128 -4.07 -11.53 -3.19
N MET A 129 -3.89 -10.35 -3.78
CA MET A 129 -4.01 -9.08 -3.07
C MET A 129 -5.44 -8.88 -2.51
N ILE A 130 -6.48 -9.08 -3.33
CA ILE A 130 -7.88 -8.96 -2.89
C ILE A 130 -8.17 -9.98 -1.79
N LYS A 131 -7.73 -11.23 -1.96
CA LYS A 131 -7.86 -12.30 -0.97
C LYS A 131 -7.24 -11.91 0.38
N ARG A 132 -5.99 -11.43 0.38
CA ARG A 132 -5.27 -10.99 1.59
C ARG A 132 -5.90 -9.74 2.20
N ARG A 133 -6.37 -8.78 1.38
CA ARG A 133 -7.12 -7.61 1.83
C ARG A 133 -8.36 -8.03 2.61
N VAL A 134 -9.18 -8.92 2.07
CA VAL A 134 -10.37 -9.41 2.76
C VAL A 134 -10.00 -10.17 4.03
N PHE A 135 -9.00 -11.06 3.98
CA PHE A 135 -8.54 -11.80 5.16
C PHE A 135 -8.13 -10.88 6.33
N TRP A 136 -7.26 -9.90 6.05
CA TRP A 136 -6.69 -9.02 7.07
C TRP A 136 -7.67 -7.96 7.55
N LEU A 137 -8.44 -7.37 6.63
CA LEU A 137 -9.17 -6.13 6.91
C LEU A 137 -10.65 -6.34 7.26
N SER A 138 -11.23 -7.51 6.98
CA SER A 138 -12.65 -7.76 7.24
C SER A 138 -13.01 -8.16 8.68
N GLY A 139 -12.04 -8.17 9.61
CA GLY A 139 -12.24 -8.65 10.99
C GLY A 139 -13.27 -7.86 11.80
N SER A 140 -13.48 -6.58 11.47
CA SER A 140 -14.48 -5.71 12.09
C SER A 140 -15.73 -5.50 11.22
N GLY A 141 -15.87 -6.25 10.12
CA GLY A 141 -16.96 -6.12 9.16
C GLY A 141 -16.47 -6.15 7.70
N PRO A 142 -17.38 -6.22 6.71
CA PRO A 142 -17.02 -6.27 5.29
C PRO A 142 -16.14 -5.09 4.84
N VAL A 143 -15.12 -5.37 4.03
CA VAL A 143 -14.18 -4.38 3.51
C VAL A 143 -14.41 -4.14 2.02
N GLU A 144 -14.31 -2.89 1.56
CA GLU A 144 -14.38 -2.55 0.14
C GLU A 144 -13.24 -3.23 -0.64
N VAL A 145 -13.53 -3.95 -1.72
CA VAL A 145 -12.54 -4.71 -2.52
C VAL A 145 -11.98 -3.94 -3.73
N ALA A 146 -12.61 -2.83 -4.08
CA ALA A 146 -12.27 -2.02 -5.25
C ALA A 146 -11.98 -0.55 -4.86
N HIS A 147 -11.31 -0.37 -3.71
CA HIS A 147 -10.92 0.94 -3.21
C HIS A 147 -10.08 1.69 -4.26
N PRO A 148 -10.28 3.00 -4.50
CA PRO A 148 -9.59 3.75 -5.54
C PRO A 148 -8.06 3.62 -5.50
N TYR A 149 -7.47 3.56 -4.29
CA TYR A 149 -6.02 3.39 -4.14
C TYR A 149 -5.56 1.98 -4.48
N ASP A 150 -6.37 0.94 -4.28
CA ASP A 150 -6.04 -0.40 -4.76
C ASP A 150 -6.12 -0.47 -6.28
N CYS A 151 -7.18 0.08 -6.87
CA CYS A 151 -7.32 0.20 -8.33
C CYS A 151 -6.11 0.89 -8.96
N GLN A 152 -5.69 2.03 -8.39
CA GLN A 152 -4.48 2.75 -8.82
C GLN A 152 -3.21 1.91 -8.64
N TYR A 153 -3.07 1.20 -7.52
CA TYR A 153 -1.87 0.43 -7.15
C TYR A 153 -1.60 -0.76 -8.06
N VAL A 154 -2.65 -1.44 -8.52
CA VAL A 154 -2.52 -2.59 -9.44
C VAL A 154 -2.81 -2.23 -10.91
N ASN A 155 -3.12 -0.96 -11.16
CA ASN A 155 -3.50 -0.39 -12.46
C ASN A 155 -4.66 -1.14 -13.13
N LEU A 156 -5.75 -1.32 -12.39
CA LEU A 156 -6.99 -1.91 -12.90
C LEU A 156 -8.17 -0.99 -12.63
N SER A 157 -9.19 -1.07 -13.48
CA SER A 157 -10.45 -0.37 -13.25
C SER A 157 -11.21 -0.98 -12.07
N ARG A 158 -12.16 -0.20 -11.52
CA ARG A 158 -13.02 -0.67 -10.43
C ARG A 158 -13.84 -1.90 -10.86
N GLU A 159 -14.33 -1.91 -12.10
CA GLU A 159 -15.11 -3.00 -12.67
C GLU A 159 -14.28 -4.28 -12.74
N LYS A 160 -13.01 -4.19 -13.15
CA LYS A 160 -12.13 -5.35 -13.20
C LYS A 160 -11.81 -5.88 -11.80
N MET A 161 -11.59 -5.00 -10.83
CA MET A 161 -11.41 -5.40 -9.42
C MET A 161 -12.64 -6.15 -8.88
N LEU A 162 -13.86 -5.70 -9.21
CA LEU A 162 -15.10 -6.38 -8.83
C LEU A 162 -15.29 -7.72 -9.53
N GLU A 163 -14.94 -7.83 -10.81
CA GLU A 163 -14.94 -9.12 -11.53
C GLU A 163 -14.03 -10.14 -10.84
N MET A 164 -12.83 -9.71 -10.44
CA MET A 164 -11.86 -10.56 -9.75
C MET A 164 -12.34 -10.96 -8.35
N ALA A 165 -12.98 -10.05 -7.62
CA ALA A 165 -13.62 -10.37 -6.35
C ALA A 165 -14.77 -11.38 -6.54
N ALA A 166 -15.57 -11.25 -7.60
CA ALA A 166 -16.63 -12.22 -7.90
C ALA A 166 -16.07 -13.63 -8.18
N LYS A 167 -14.90 -13.75 -8.84
CA LYS A 167 -14.20 -15.03 -9.00
C LYS A 167 -13.80 -15.65 -7.65
N LEU A 168 -13.31 -14.85 -6.71
CA LEU A 168 -13.01 -15.34 -5.36
C LEU A 168 -14.28 -15.74 -4.59
N ALA A 169 -15.38 -15.03 -4.81
CA ALA A 169 -16.67 -15.35 -4.22
C ALA A 169 -17.24 -16.67 -4.76
N SER A 170 -17.14 -16.92 -6.08
CA SER A 170 -17.57 -18.19 -6.68
C SER A 170 -16.73 -19.38 -6.22
N GLN A 171 -15.49 -19.15 -5.77
CA GLN A 171 -14.64 -20.16 -5.12
C GLN A 171 -14.96 -20.35 -3.63
N GLY A 172 -15.92 -19.60 -3.09
CA GLY A 172 -16.32 -19.66 -1.68
C GLY A 172 -15.31 -19.05 -0.71
N LEU A 173 -14.29 -18.32 -1.18
CA LEU A 173 -13.26 -17.72 -0.34
C LEU A 173 -13.71 -16.41 0.32
N ILE A 174 -14.57 -15.66 -0.35
CA ILE A 174 -15.11 -14.41 0.19
C ILE A 174 -16.64 -14.39 0.05
N LYS A 175 -17.31 -13.74 0.99
CA LYS A 175 -18.71 -13.35 0.84
C LYS A 175 -18.74 -11.93 0.29
N LEU A 176 -19.19 -11.76 -0.96
CA LEU A 176 -19.23 -10.47 -1.64
C LEU A 176 -20.66 -9.91 -1.64
N GLU A 177 -20.83 -8.66 -1.18
CA GLU A 177 -22.07 -7.90 -1.16
C GLU A 177 -21.82 -6.52 -1.77
N GLY A 178 -22.24 -6.32 -3.03
CA GLY A 178 -21.88 -5.12 -3.79
C GLY A 178 -20.37 -5.03 -4.00
N ASP A 179 -19.74 -4.00 -3.44
CA ASP A 179 -18.29 -3.77 -3.48
C ASP A 179 -17.57 -4.10 -2.18
N LYS A 180 -18.28 -4.66 -1.20
CA LYS A 180 -17.71 -5.07 0.08
C LYS A 180 -17.64 -6.57 0.21
N ALA A 181 -16.60 -7.07 0.86
CA ALA A 181 -16.43 -8.49 1.10
C ALA A 181 -15.98 -8.82 2.51
N ALA A 182 -16.44 -9.96 3.00
CA ALA A 182 -15.99 -10.56 4.26
C ALA A 182 -15.31 -11.92 3.99
N ALA A 183 -14.30 -12.25 4.80
CA ALA A 183 -13.62 -13.54 4.71
C ALA A 183 -14.57 -14.67 5.13
N THR A 184 -14.64 -15.74 4.35
CA THR A 184 -15.34 -16.98 4.76
C THR A 184 -14.40 -17.87 5.57
N ASP A 185 -14.94 -18.92 6.18
CA ASP A 185 -14.14 -19.94 6.86
C ASP A 185 -13.14 -20.62 5.92
N ALA A 186 -13.48 -20.76 4.62
CA ALA A 186 -12.57 -21.33 3.62
C ALA A 186 -11.31 -20.48 3.43
N LEU A 187 -11.45 -19.15 3.43
CA LEU A 187 -10.31 -18.24 3.40
C LEU A 187 -9.56 -18.22 4.73
N ARG A 188 -10.26 -18.29 5.87
CA ARG A 188 -9.61 -18.38 7.19
C ARG A 188 -8.70 -19.60 7.31
N LYS A 189 -9.05 -20.72 6.68
CA LYS A 189 -8.19 -21.91 6.61
C LYS A 189 -6.87 -21.69 5.87
N GLN A 190 -6.73 -20.63 5.07
CA GLN A 190 -5.47 -20.25 4.40
C GLN A 190 -4.58 -19.34 5.26
N GLU A 191 -4.91 -19.13 6.54
CA GLU A 191 -4.18 -18.23 7.44
C GLU A 191 -2.67 -18.50 7.48
N VAL A 192 -2.25 -19.76 7.51
CA VAL A 192 -0.82 -20.13 7.55
C VAL A 192 -0.08 -19.57 6.34
N GLU A 193 -0.63 -19.74 5.14
CA GLU A 193 -0.02 -19.24 3.90
C GLU A 193 -0.01 -17.70 3.87
N ILE A 194 -1.12 -17.08 4.25
CA ILE A 194 -1.25 -15.61 4.25
C ILE A 194 -0.27 -14.97 5.25
N ARG A 195 -0.12 -15.55 6.44
CA ARG A 195 0.84 -15.09 7.45
C ARG A 195 2.28 -15.33 6.99
N ALA A 196 2.56 -16.44 6.32
CA ALA A 196 3.89 -16.69 5.76
C ALA A 196 4.27 -15.66 4.68
N ALA A 197 3.33 -15.27 3.83
CA ALA A 197 3.56 -14.21 2.84
C ALA A 197 3.87 -12.85 3.51
N MET A 198 3.09 -12.48 4.54
CA MET A 198 3.34 -11.29 5.34
C MET A 198 4.73 -11.32 5.98
N GLN A 199 5.10 -12.43 6.63
CA GLN A 199 6.39 -12.59 7.28
C GLN A 199 7.55 -12.45 6.28
N LYS A 200 7.45 -13.10 5.13
CA LYS A 200 8.43 -12.98 4.04
C LYS A 200 8.60 -11.53 3.58
N GLY A 201 7.51 -10.77 3.47
CA GLY A 201 7.56 -9.35 3.12
C GLY A 201 8.27 -8.50 4.17
N VAL A 202 7.98 -8.74 5.45
CA VAL A 202 8.62 -8.04 6.58
C VAL A 202 10.12 -8.37 6.66
N GLU A 203 10.49 -9.63 6.49
CA GLU A 203 11.88 -10.09 6.51
C GLU A 203 12.72 -9.51 5.36
N ALA A 204 12.13 -9.37 4.17
CA ALA A 204 12.81 -8.77 3.02
C ALA A 204 13.28 -7.34 3.33
N GLY A 205 12.44 -6.54 3.99
CA GLY A 205 12.79 -5.21 4.48
C GLY A 205 13.95 -5.19 5.46
N LEU A 206 13.90 -6.08 6.46
CA LEU A 206 14.97 -6.22 7.46
C LEU A 206 16.31 -6.61 6.81
N ALA A 207 16.28 -7.55 5.86
CA ALA A 207 17.48 -7.98 5.15
C ALA A 207 18.15 -6.83 4.39
N ALA A 208 17.39 -5.98 3.70
CA ALA A 208 17.93 -4.85 2.95
C ALA A 208 18.63 -3.81 3.85
N THR A 209 18.08 -3.57 5.05
CA THR A 209 18.68 -2.62 6.01
C THR A 209 19.97 -3.13 6.66
N LYS A 210 20.17 -4.45 6.75
CA LYS A 210 21.41 -5.05 7.27
C LYS A 210 22.57 -4.98 6.29
N VAL A 211 22.30 -4.85 4.99
CA VAL A 211 23.33 -4.74 3.94
C VAL A 211 23.84 -3.28 3.82
N THR A 212 23.12 -2.32 4.38
CA THR A 212 23.44 -0.88 4.31
C THR A 212 24.00 -0.29 5.61
N ALA A 213 24.23 -1.11 6.64
CA ALA A 213 24.89 -0.75 7.89
C ALA A 213 26.29 -1.39 7.95
#